data_AF-L0RWA8-F1
#
_entry.id   AF-L0RWA8-F1
#
_cell.length_a   1.000
_cell.length_b   1.000
_cell.length_c   1.000
_cell.angle_alpha   90.00
_cell.angle_beta   90.00
_cell.angle_gamma   90.00
#
_symmetry.space_group_name_H-M   'P 1'
#
loop_
_entity.id
_entity.type
_entity.pdbx_description
1 polymer ?
#
loop_
_entity_poly.entity_id
_entity_poly.type
_entity_poly.pdbx_seq_one_letter_code
_entity_poly.pdbx_strand_id
1 'polypeptide(L)'
;MNKYKKIFSGLGLLSISTLIGAGVVACAKTKVEKEETPAPGTSDSKDLATIKNEALAEVEKLQGHEKYAELKAIIDKENATIEELNSAKTSAIEELNKYKEEVQTAVEAITDNAKKEELKKEIETANSYNDLKTIKDKIESKPSPEDKPKNDGKDKPNKKPGETDNPNQGKNEDSTGKDNNGKTEPEKGKENEGENPAPGTPQTPPKMTVEQKAELLNKFIDNIEYPDTNAPAKTTLKAKVKEIKNEANKTETEKLMNLTTFETELNKIKKALTKIIKDIEALEYPNPQLKPNVEIHAKAKFKAKLNILIKEEDILKVLPSDWAEKVKKYNEVFIKIGTFIKTYSLKKGFAQTDNSTDKGRTEELLIYNIYETLRANYEKKIKNLKLEMTKSKEFIDKFVKIKQKGHKKNVEWLLVEVTKVLNEFKNAEIEKNKMA
;
A
#
# COMPACT_ATOMS: atom_id res chain seq x y z
N MET A 1 3.05 -50.45 -34.31
CA MET A 1 2.25 -50.71 -33.08
C MET A 1 2.28 -49.39 -32.31
N ASN A 2 1.21 -48.58 -32.18
CA ASN A 2 -0.06 -48.81 -31.46
C ASN A 2 0.20 -49.40 -30.06
N LYS A 3 -0.21 -48.81 -28.92
CA LYS A 3 -1.22 -47.77 -28.57
C LYS A 3 -0.62 -46.91 -27.40
N TYR A 4 -1.00 -45.67 -27.12
CA TYR A 4 -2.32 -45.17 -26.71
C TYR A 4 -2.65 -43.76 -27.25
N LYS A 5 -3.91 -43.34 -27.10
CA LYS A 5 -4.60 -42.32 -27.91
C LYS A 5 -5.40 -41.37 -27.00
N LYS A 6 -5.39 -40.07 -27.33
CA LYS A 6 -6.32 -38.98 -26.93
C LYS A 6 -7.14 -39.14 -25.63
N ILE A 7 -6.91 -38.26 -24.67
CA ILE A 7 -7.77 -37.09 -24.36
C ILE A 7 -6.87 -36.01 -23.70
N PHE A 8 -7.21 -34.72 -23.65
CA PHE A 8 -8.38 -33.97 -24.12
C PHE A 8 -7.95 -32.77 -25.01
N SER A 9 -8.89 -32.03 -25.59
CA SER A 9 -8.72 -30.69 -26.16
C SER A 9 -9.98 -29.87 -25.93
N GLY A 10 -9.87 -28.65 -25.37
CA GLY A 10 -10.99 -27.71 -25.22
C GLY A 10 -11.63 -27.64 -23.83
N LEU A 11 -11.17 -26.67 -23.04
CA LEU A 11 -11.86 -25.94 -21.96
C LEU A 11 -10.90 -24.78 -21.63
N GLY A 12 -11.25 -23.51 -21.67
CA GLY A 12 -12.53 -22.87 -21.38
C GLY A 12 -12.19 -21.72 -20.44
N LEU A 13 -11.93 -20.54 -21.00
CA LEU A 13 -11.58 -19.33 -20.24
C LEU A 13 -12.74 -18.97 -19.31
N LEU A 14 -12.54 -19.16 -18.00
CA LEU A 14 -13.47 -18.73 -16.96
C LEU A 14 -12.76 -17.69 -16.10
N SER A 15 -12.96 -16.42 -16.46
CA SER A 15 -12.59 -15.27 -15.64
C SER A 15 -13.33 -15.34 -14.31
N ILE A 16 -12.59 -15.33 -13.20
CA ILE A 16 -13.18 -15.19 -11.87
C ILE A 16 -13.52 -13.71 -11.68
N SER A 17 -14.71 -13.32 -12.13
CA SER A 17 -15.30 -12.01 -11.83
C SER A 17 -15.82 -12.02 -10.39
N THR A 18 -15.12 -11.35 -9.48
CA THR A 18 -15.53 -11.28 -8.06
C THR A 18 -16.83 -10.50 -7.91
N LEU A 19 -17.85 -11.21 -7.41
CA LEU A 19 -19.19 -10.73 -7.12
C LEU A 19 -19.18 -9.70 -5.96
N ILE A 20 -19.76 -8.51 -6.17
CA ILE A 20 -20.12 -7.58 -5.10
C ILE A 20 -21.55 -7.06 -5.34
N GLY A 21 -22.42 -7.20 -4.34
CA GLY A 21 -23.51 -6.23 -4.12
C GLY A 21 -24.88 -6.47 -4.77
N ALA A 22 -25.40 -7.70 -4.86
CA ALA A 22 -26.84 -7.88 -5.11
C ALA A 22 -27.63 -7.72 -3.79
N GLY A 23 -28.22 -6.55 -3.57
CA GLY A 23 -29.14 -6.31 -2.46
C GLY A 23 -30.47 -7.04 -2.66
N VAL A 24 -30.85 -7.90 -1.72
CA VAL A 24 -32.11 -8.66 -1.79
C VAL A 24 -33.29 -7.78 -1.37
N VAL A 25 -34.05 -7.28 -2.33
CA VAL A 25 -35.41 -6.78 -2.10
C VAL A 25 -36.39 -7.84 -2.59
N ALA A 26 -37.14 -8.43 -1.66
CA ALA A 26 -38.16 -9.42 -1.98
C ALA A 26 -39.44 -8.73 -2.46
N CYS A 27 -39.92 -9.08 -3.65
CA CYS A 27 -41.32 -8.88 -4.06
C CYS A 27 -41.80 -10.08 -4.88
N ALA A 28 -43.11 -10.33 -4.86
CA ALA A 28 -43.67 -11.66 -5.04
C ALA A 28 -43.73 -12.18 -6.50
N LYS A 29 -43.72 -13.51 -6.63
CA LYS A 29 -43.85 -14.26 -7.88
C LYS A 29 -45.21 -14.03 -8.56
N THR A 30 -45.21 -13.80 -9.87
CA THR A 30 -46.32 -14.23 -10.75
C THR A 30 -45.77 -14.86 -12.04
N LYS A 31 -46.54 -15.78 -12.63
CA LYS A 31 -46.15 -16.84 -13.58
C LYS A 31 -45.34 -16.46 -14.83
N VAL A 32 -44.56 -17.45 -15.27
CA VAL A 32 -43.88 -17.62 -16.56
C VAL A 32 -44.87 -17.95 -17.68
N GLU A 33 -44.62 -17.47 -18.90
CA GLU A 33 -44.89 -18.26 -20.11
C GLU A 33 -43.91 -17.95 -21.26
N LYS A 34 -43.44 -19.03 -21.91
CA LYS A 34 -42.66 -19.17 -23.16
C LYS A 34 -41.27 -18.52 -23.33
N GLU A 35 -40.31 -19.42 -23.55
CA GLU A 35 -39.01 -19.15 -24.21
C GLU A 35 -39.19 -18.94 -25.72
N GLU A 36 -38.44 -17.99 -26.29
CA GLU A 36 -37.87 -18.12 -27.63
C GLU A 36 -36.36 -17.84 -27.55
N THR A 37 -35.56 -18.66 -28.24
CA THR A 37 -34.10 -18.65 -28.21
C THR A 37 -33.51 -17.43 -28.96
N PRO A 38 -32.53 -16.70 -28.38
CA PRO A 38 -31.79 -15.69 -29.12
C PRO A 38 -30.65 -16.30 -29.96
N ALA A 39 -30.48 -15.79 -31.17
CA ALA A 39 -29.37 -16.13 -32.07
C ALA A 39 -28.03 -15.50 -31.59
N PRO A 40 -26.86 -16.05 -32.00
CA PRO A 40 -25.58 -15.56 -31.52
C PRO A 40 -25.13 -14.30 -32.25
N GLY A 41 -24.94 -13.19 -31.52
CA GLY A 41 -24.25 -12.01 -32.04
C GLY A 41 -24.78 -10.67 -31.54
N THR A 42 -24.44 -10.29 -30.31
CA THR A 42 -24.44 -8.89 -29.88
C THR A 42 -23.16 -8.59 -29.10
N SER A 43 -22.50 -7.50 -29.49
CA SER A 43 -21.38 -6.91 -28.75
C SER A 43 -21.87 -6.37 -27.40
N ASP A 44 -21.02 -6.39 -26.38
CA ASP A 44 -21.27 -5.83 -25.03
C ASP A 44 -21.34 -4.29 -25.04
N SER A 45 -22.26 -3.72 -25.82
CA SER A 45 -22.63 -2.32 -25.78
C SER A 45 -23.41 -2.04 -24.51
N LYS A 46 -22.70 -1.71 -23.43
CA LYS A 46 -23.27 -1.29 -22.15
C LYS A 46 -24.25 -0.12 -22.39
N ASP A 47 -25.51 -0.30 -21.99
CA ASP A 47 -26.58 0.65 -22.29
C ASP A 47 -26.29 2.06 -21.74
N LEU A 48 -26.68 3.10 -22.49
CA LEU A 48 -26.46 4.51 -22.15
C LEU A 48 -27.05 4.86 -20.78
N ALA A 49 -28.20 4.28 -20.42
CA ALA A 49 -28.79 4.44 -19.09
C ALA A 49 -27.88 3.88 -17.97
N THR A 50 -27.19 2.75 -18.23
CA THR A 50 -26.22 2.18 -17.28
C THR A 50 -25.01 3.10 -17.13
N ILE A 51 -24.48 3.65 -18.24
CA ILE A 51 -23.34 4.57 -18.21
C ILE A 51 -23.71 5.87 -17.47
N LYS A 52 -24.91 6.42 -17.71
CA LYS A 52 -25.42 7.61 -17.01
C LYS A 52 -25.56 7.38 -15.51
N ASN A 53 -26.09 6.23 -15.10
CA ASN A 53 -26.20 5.85 -13.68
C ASN A 53 -24.83 5.65 -13.01
N GLU A 54 -23.85 5.09 -13.71
CA GLU A 54 -22.48 4.95 -13.19
C GLU A 54 -21.74 6.28 -13.08
N ALA A 55 -21.93 7.19 -14.03
CA ALA A 55 -21.39 8.55 -13.94
C ALA A 55 -22.02 9.31 -12.76
N LEU A 56 -23.34 9.19 -12.60
CA LEU A 56 -24.10 9.79 -11.50
C LEU A 56 -23.61 9.28 -10.15
N ALA A 57 -23.45 7.96 -9.98
CA ALA A 57 -22.99 7.36 -8.73
C ALA A 57 -21.58 7.82 -8.29
N GLU A 58 -20.70 8.19 -9.23
CA GLU A 58 -19.40 8.79 -8.90
C GLU A 58 -19.50 10.30 -8.65
N VAL A 59 -20.32 11.04 -9.40
CA VAL A 59 -20.52 12.49 -9.18
C VAL A 59 -21.23 12.78 -7.85
N GLU A 60 -22.20 11.97 -7.42
CA GLU A 60 -22.87 12.15 -6.12
C GLU A 60 -21.90 12.01 -4.93
N LYS A 61 -20.78 11.27 -5.07
CA LYS A 61 -19.73 11.22 -4.03
C LYS A 61 -19.03 12.55 -3.84
N LEU A 62 -19.08 13.46 -4.81
CA LEU A 62 -18.56 14.83 -4.71
C LEU A 62 -19.56 15.84 -4.18
N GLN A 63 -20.77 15.45 -3.74
CA GLN A 63 -21.77 16.40 -3.23
C GLN A 63 -21.17 17.29 -2.13
N GLY A 64 -21.16 18.62 -2.35
CA GLY A 64 -20.52 19.60 -1.46
C GLY A 64 -19.14 20.12 -1.94
N HIS A 65 -18.55 19.52 -2.97
CA HIS A 65 -17.35 20.02 -3.65
C HIS A 65 -17.70 21.06 -4.74
N GLU A 66 -16.80 22.00 -5.02
CA GLU A 66 -17.03 23.08 -5.99
C GLU A 66 -17.41 22.59 -7.40
N LYS A 67 -16.80 21.49 -7.86
CA LYS A 67 -17.08 20.90 -9.19
C LYS A 67 -18.34 20.05 -9.27
N TYR A 68 -19.02 19.78 -8.15
CA TYR A 68 -20.21 18.93 -8.16
C TYR A 68 -21.29 19.45 -9.12
N ALA A 69 -21.60 20.75 -9.07
CA ALA A 69 -22.64 21.34 -9.91
C ALA A 69 -22.31 21.29 -11.41
N GLU A 70 -21.04 21.51 -11.78
CA GLU A 70 -20.56 21.42 -13.17
C GLU A 70 -20.71 19.98 -13.71
N LEU A 71 -20.18 18.99 -12.99
CA LEU A 71 -20.21 17.58 -13.41
C LEU A 71 -21.64 17.02 -13.41
N LYS A 72 -22.49 17.47 -12.47
CA LYS A 72 -23.90 17.08 -12.41
C LYS A 72 -24.69 17.63 -13.61
N ALA A 73 -24.42 18.87 -14.03
CA ALA A 73 -25.04 19.45 -15.23
C ALA A 73 -24.69 18.70 -16.52
N ILE A 74 -23.46 18.17 -16.64
CA ILE A 74 -23.07 17.31 -17.77
C ILE A 74 -23.90 16.02 -17.81
N ILE A 75 -24.19 15.43 -16.65
CA ILE A 75 -24.99 14.20 -16.53
C ILE A 75 -26.48 14.49 -16.79
N ASP A 76 -27.01 15.59 -16.26
CA ASP A 76 -28.44 15.92 -16.36
C ASP A 76 -28.86 16.42 -17.74
N LYS A 77 -27.89 16.80 -18.60
CA LYS A 77 -28.11 17.09 -20.03
C LYS A 77 -28.90 15.95 -20.69
N GLU A 78 -30.01 16.30 -21.32
CA GLU A 78 -30.97 15.37 -21.92
C GLU A 78 -30.32 14.48 -23.00
N ASN A 79 -29.47 15.10 -23.83
CA ASN A 79 -28.68 14.44 -24.87
C ASN A 79 -27.18 14.31 -24.47
N ALA A 80 -26.89 13.90 -23.24
CA ALA A 80 -25.52 13.64 -22.79
C ALA A 80 -24.90 12.48 -23.58
N THR A 81 -23.74 12.71 -24.19
CA THR A 81 -23.01 11.67 -24.93
C THR A 81 -22.28 10.71 -23.98
N ILE A 82 -21.96 9.50 -24.45
CA ILE A 82 -21.15 8.53 -23.71
C ILE A 82 -19.78 9.13 -23.29
N GLU A 83 -19.19 9.97 -24.15
CA GLU A 83 -17.93 10.66 -23.83
C GLU A 83 -18.10 11.68 -22.70
N GLU A 84 -19.16 12.49 -22.73
CA GLU A 84 -19.46 13.47 -21.69
C GLU A 84 -19.71 12.78 -20.33
N LEU A 85 -20.49 11.69 -20.31
CA LEU A 85 -20.75 10.90 -19.11
C LEU A 85 -19.49 10.25 -18.54
N ASN A 86 -18.66 9.62 -19.39
CA ASN A 86 -17.39 9.03 -18.96
C ASN A 86 -16.36 10.08 -18.51
N SER A 87 -16.35 11.26 -19.14
CA SER A 87 -15.53 12.39 -18.70
C SER A 87 -15.97 12.87 -17.32
N ALA A 88 -17.27 13.08 -17.10
CA ALA A 88 -17.80 13.50 -15.80
C ALA A 88 -17.49 12.48 -14.69
N LYS A 89 -17.66 11.18 -14.98
CA LYS A 89 -17.27 10.06 -14.09
C LYS A 89 -15.79 10.10 -13.74
N THR A 90 -14.91 10.30 -14.73
CA THR A 90 -13.45 10.32 -14.54
C THR A 90 -13.02 11.53 -13.71
N SER A 91 -13.50 12.73 -14.05
CA SER A 91 -13.21 13.95 -13.30
C SER A 91 -13.73 13.89 -11.86
N ALA A 92 -14.85 13.20 -11.62
CA ALA A 92 -15.36 13.00 -10.26
C ALA A 92 -14.41 12.15 -9.41
N ILE A 93 -13.90 11.05 -9.98
CA ILE A 93 -12.92 10.16 -9.33
C ILE A 93 -11.59 10.89 -9.09
N GLU A 94 -11.12 11.70 -10.05
CA GLU A 94 -9.86 12.45 -9.94
C GLU A 94 -9.89 13.49 -8.80
N GLU A 95 -10.94 14.32 -8.71
CA GLU A 95 -11.05 15.31 -7.63
C GLU A 95 -11.25 14.65 -6.25
N LEU A 96 -12.01 13.55 -6.17
CA LEU A 96 -12.20 12.82 -4.91
C LEU A 96 -10.87 12.22 -4.41
N ASN A 97 -10.07 11.63 -5.31
CA ASN A 97 -8.75 11.10 -4.97
C ASN A 97 -7.77 12.21 -4.58
N LYS A 98 -7.77 13.35 -5.28
CA LYS A 98 -6.95 14.52 -4.93
C LYS A 98 -7.25 15.01 -3.51
N TYR A 99 -8.53 15.17 -3.16
CA TYR A 99 -8.92 15.57 -1.81
C TYR A 99 -8.57 14.49 -0.76
N LYS A 100 -8.64 13.21 -1.12
CA LYS A 100 -8.21 12.11 -0.23
C LYS A 100 -6.71 12.17 0.10
N GLU A 101 -5.86 12.49 -0.88
CA GLU A 101 -4.41 12.67 -0.67
C GLU A 101 -4.10 13.94 0.16
N GLU A 102 -4.87 15.03 0.00
CA GLU A 102 -4.78 16.21 0.89
C GLU A 102 -5.10 15.86 2.35
N VAL A 103 -6.20 15.15 2.60
CA VAL A 103 -6.61 14.74 3.95
C VAL A 103 -5.63 13.72 4.55
N GLN A 104 -5.10 12.79 3.74
CA GLN A 104 -4.05 11.88 4.19
C GLN A 104 -2.77 12.65 4.58
N THR A 105 -2.35 13.65 3.80
CA THR A 105 -1.20 14.51 4.12
C THR A 105 -1.41 15.25 5.44
N ALA A 106 -2.61 15.77 5.69
CA ALA A 106 -2.98 16.41 6.95
C ALA A 106 -2.94 15.44 8.15
N VAL A 107 -3.43 14.20 7.99
CA VAL A 107 -3.32 13.15 9.02
C VAL A 107 -1.86 12.73 9.26
N GLU A 108 -1.02 12.72 8.22
CA GLU A 108 0.39 12.40 8.36
C GLU A 108 1.18 13.46 9.16
N ALA A 109 0.73 14.73 9.17
CA ALA A 109 1.31 15.79 9.99
C ALA A 109 0.94 15.72 11.49
N ILE A 110 -0.01 14.86 11.89
CA ILE A 110 -0.42 14.72 13.30
C ILE A 110 0.69 14.04 14.13
N THR A 111 1.06 14.68 15.25
CA THR A 111 2.07 14.18 16.20
C THR A 111 1.55 13.06 17.11
N ASP A 112 0.25 13.03 17.40
CA ASP A 112 -0.39 11.97 18.18
C ASP A 112 -0.56 10.70 17.33
N ASN A 113 0.22 9.66 17.64
CA ASN A 113 0.19 8.40 16.91
C ASN A 113 -1.14 7.63 17.07
N ALA A 114 -1.85 7.76 18.19
CA ALA A 114 -3.12 7.07 18.40
C ALA A 114 -4.22 7.70 17.53
N LYS A 115 -4.38 9.03 17.62
CA LYS A 115 -5.32 9.79 16.76
C LYS A 115 -4.99 9.63 15.27
N LYS A 116 -3.71 9.56 14.91
CA LYS A 116 -3.24 9.34 13.54
C LYS A 116 -3.61 7.95 12.97
N GLU A 117 -3.44 6.88 13.74
CA GLU A 117 -3.83 5.53 13.29
C GLU A 117 -5.36 5.31 13.31
N GLU A 118 -6.11 6.05 14.14
CA GLU A 118 -7.57 6.10 14.08
C GLU A 118 -8.06 6.77 12.79
N LEU A 119 -7.61 8.01 12.51
CA LEU A 119 -8.04 8.77 11.34
C LEU A 119 -7.62 8.11 10.01
N LYS A 120 -6.51 7.36 9.97
CA LYS A 120 -6.16 6.54 8.79
C LYS A 120 -7.22 5.50 8.46
N LYS A 121 -7.80 4.83 9.48
CA LYS A 121 -8.87 3.83 9.26
C LYS A 121 -10.15 4.50 8.78
N GLU A 122 -10.46 5.70 9.28
CA GLU A 122 -11.57 6.49 8.74
C GLU A 122 -11.35 6.83 7.27
N ILE A 123 -10.13 7.24 6.86
CA ILE A 123 -9.76 7.50 5.46
C ILE A 123 -9.88 6.23 4.60
N GLU A 124 -9.54 5.05 5.12
CA GLU A 124 -9.71 3.77 4.39
C GLU A 124 -11.19 3.49 4.08
N THR A 125 -12.11 3.81 5.00
CA THR A 125 -13.56 3.61 4.84
C THR A 125 -14.29 4.75 4.11
N ALA A 126 -13.73 5.96 4.10
CA ALA A 126 -14.32 7.15 3.48
C ALA A 126 -14.48 6.97 1.95
N ASN A 127 -15.71 7.17 1.46
CA ASN A 127 -16.09 6.96 0.06
C ASN A 127 -16.68 8.22 -0.61
N SER A 128 -16.94 9.28 0.14
CA SER A 128 -17.45 10.57 -0.34
C SER A 128 -16.57 11.75 0.12
N TYR A 129 -16.76 12.89 -0.56
CA TYR A 129 -16.15 14.17 -0.21
C TYR A 129 -16.54 14.62 1.21
N ASN A 130 -17.80 14.41 1.62
CA ASN A 130 -18.27 14.80 2.95
C ASN A 130 -17.67 13.95 4.07
N ASP A 131 -17.39 12.66 3.83
CA ASP A 131 -16.65 11.82 4.80
C ASP A 131 -15.24 12.38 4.99
N LEU A 132 -14.52 12.59 3.88
CA LEU A 132 -13.16 13.13 3.88
C LEU A 132 -13.09 14.53 4.52
N LYS A 133 -14.10 15.37 4.27
CA LYS A 133 -14.22 16.69 4.88
C LYS A 133 -14.45 16.59 6.38
N THR A 134 -15.35 15.71 6.83
CA THR A 134 -15.59 15.45 8.26
C THR A 134 -14.29 14.98 8.95
N ILE A 135 -13.51 14.14 8.29
CA ILE A 135 -12.18 13.72 8.77
C ILE A 135 -11.24 14.92 8.86
N LYS A 136 -11.18 15.79 7.83
CA LYS A 136 -10.36 17.01 7.83
C LYS A 136 -10.74 17.97 8.97
N ASP A 137 -12.04 18.19 9.17
CA ASP A 137 -12.57 19.06 10.23
C ASP A 137 -12.18 18.54 11.64
N LYS A 138 -12.07 17.21 11.85
CA LYS A 138 -11.54 16.61 13.10
C LYS A 138 -10.03 16.87 13.34
N ILE A 139 -9.28 17.25 12.31
CA ILE A 139 -7.85 17.62 12.40
C ILE A 139 -7.74 19.09 12.78
N GLU A 140 -8.50 19.96 12.09
CA GLU A 140 -8.49 21.41 12.29
C GLU A 140 -9.16 21.83 13.61
N SER A 141 -10.11 21.03 14.10
CA SER A 141 -10.69 21.13 15.45
C SER A 141 -9.66 20.78 16.53
N LYS A 142 -9.07 21.80 17.17
CA LYS A 142 -8.28 21.62 18.40
C LYS A 142 -9.12 20.92 19.48
N PRO A 143 -8.56 19.97 20.25
CA PRO A 143 -9.21 19.53 21.48
C PRO A 143 -9.29 20.71 22.44
N SER A 144 -10.50 20.98 22.95
CA SER A 144 -10.67 21.80 24.15
C SER A 144 -9.90 21.12 25.30
N PRO A 145 -9.23 21.86 26.21
CA PRO A 145 -8.53 21.24 27.32
C PRO A 145 -9.50 20.43 28.17
N GLU A 146 -9.23 19.13 28.34
CA GLU A 146 -10.00 18.28 29.23
C GLU A 146 -9.88 18.77 30.69
N ASP A 147 -11.00 18.69 31.41
CA ASP A 147 -11.07 19.01 32.82
C ASP A 147 -10.05 18.20 33.63
N LYS A 148 -9.11 18.90 34.29
CA LYS A 148 -8.34 18.27 35.37
C LYS A 148 -9.28 17.91 36.53
N PRO A 149 -9.12 16.72 37.14
CA PRO A 149 -9.95 16.34 38.27
C PRO A 149 -9.76 17.31 39.44
N LYS A 150 -10.87 17.85 39.93
CA LYS A 150 -10.89 18.62 41.19
C LYS A 150 -10.46 17.70 42.32
N ASN A 151 -9.39 18.09 43.02
CA ASN A 151 -9.03 17.46 44.28
C ASN A 151 -9.46 18.39 45.42
N ASP A 152 -10.33 17.90 46.30
CA ASP A 152 -10.83 18.66 47.45
C ASP A 152 -9.74 18.81 48.52
N GLY A 153 -9.53 20.04 48.99
CA GLY A 153 -8.57 20.37 50.04
C GLY A 153 -8.84 21.74 50.63
N LYS A 154 -9.43 21.77 51.83
CA LYS A 154 -9.63 22.98 52.66
C LYS A 154 -8.25 23.60 52.98
N ASP A 155 -8.09 24.91 53.10
CA ASP A 155 -8.73 25.72 54.16
C ASP A 155 -9.12 27.17 53.79
N LYS A 156 -10.03 27.69 54.62
CA LYS A 156 -10.58 29.06 54.69
C LYS A 156 -9.94 29.78 55.91
N PRO A 157 -10.27 31.06 56.21
CA PRO A 157 -10.85 32.12 55.38
C PRO A 157 -10.14 33.49 55.54
N ASN A 158 -10.51 34.49 54.73
CA ASN A 158 -11.00 35.73 55.35
C ASN A 158 -12.15 36.38 54.57
N LYS A 159 -12.97 37.13 55.31
CA LYS A 159 -14.21 37.85 54.91
C LYS A 159 -13.86 39.22 54.28
N LYS A 160 -14.77 40.05 53.72
CA LYS A 160 -16.26 40.21 53.78
C LYS A 160 -16.78 40.83 52.42
N PRO A 161 -18.09 41.10 52.23
CA PRO A 161 -18.74 41.20 50.90
C PRO A 161 -19.41 42.56 50.56
N GLY A 162 -20.01 42.62 49.36
CA GLY A 162 -20.71 43.78 48.76
C GLY A 162 -20.05 44.14 47.42
N GLU A 163 -20.74 44.40 46.31
CA GLU A 163 -22.18 44.53 46.04
C GLU A 163 -22.59 43.87 44.70
N THR A 164 -23.91 43.68 44.55
CA THR A 164 -24.72 43.73 43.31
C THR A 164 -24.39 44.96 42.43
N ASP A 165 -24.74 45.08 41.14
CA ASP A 165 -25.63 44.29 40.27
C ASP A 165 -25.23 44.44 38.77
N ASN A 166 -26.00 43.82 37.88
CA ASN A 166 -25.82 43.80 36.41
C ASN A 166 -26.36 45.09 35.70
N PRO A 167 -26.64 45.08 34.37
CA PRO A 167 -25.90 45.75 33.28
C PRO A 167 -26.46 47.12 32.84
N ASN A 168 -25.89 47.76 31.80
CA ASN A 168 -26.53 47.95 30.47
C ASN A 168 -25.88 49.06 29.56
N GLN A 169 -26.27 49.04 28.29
CA GLN A 169 -25.98 49.92 27.13
C GLN A 169 -25.76 51.43 27.36
N GLY A 170 -24.95 52.03 26.47
CA GLY A 170 -24.95 53.46 26.12
C GLY A 170 -24.51 53.69 24.66
N LYS A 171 -25.12 54.63 23.94
CA LYS A 171 -24.91 54.92 22.51
C LYS A 171 -24.38 56.35 22.27
N ASN A 172 -23.56 56.48 21.22
CA ASN A 172 -23.43 57.59 20.25
C ASN A 172 -22.96 59.01 20.68
N GLU A 173 -22.57 59.75 19.62
CA GLU A 173 -22.45 61.22 19.48
C GLU A 173 -21.19 61.89 20.08
N ASP A 174 -20.52 62.85 19.42
CA ASP A 174 -20.42 63.20 17.98
C ASP A 174 -19.24 64.21 17.78
N SER A 175 -18.75 64.43 16.55
CA SER A 175 -18.11 65.72 16.17
C SER A 175 -17.76 65.87 14.69
N THR A 176 -18.46 66.82 14.04
CA THR A 176 -17.98 67.87 13.11
C THR A 176 -16.80 67.56 12.14
N GLY A 177 -16.85 67.77 10.82
CA GLY A 177 -17.83 68.45 9.96
C GLY A 177 -17.32 69.78 9.39
N LYS A 178 -17.09 69.85 8.07
CA LYS A 178 -17.36 71.05 7.24
C LYS A 178 -17.20 70.82 5.73
N ASP A 179 -18.06 71.49 4.97
CA ASP A 179 -18.22 71.41 3.52
C ASP A 179 -17.35 72.41 2.75
N ASN A 180 -17.22 72.23 1.43
CA ASN A 180 -17.83 73.20 0.50
C ASN A 180 -17.97 72.68 -0.95
N ASN A 181 -18.92 73.30 -1.66
CA ASN A 181 -19.52 72.86 -2.92
C ASN A 181 -18.99 73.66 -4.14
N GLY A 182 -19.16 73.12 -5.36
CA GLY A 182 -18.83 73.80 -6.62
C GLY A 182 -19.40 73.09 -7.85
N LYS A 183 -20.52 73.60 -8.39
CA LYS A 183 -21.28 73.02 -9.51
C LYS A 183 -21.17 73.89 -10.78
N THR A 184 -20.87 73.28 -11.93
CA THR A 184 -21.38 73.71 -13.24
C THR A 184 -21.46 72.54 -14.23
N GLU A 185 -22.33 72.66 -15.22
CA GLU A 185 -22.82 71.59 -16.12
C GLU A 185 -22.64 72.03 -17.61
N PRO A 186 -23.21 71.37 -18.63
CA PRO A 186 -22.49 70.53 -19.60
C PRO A 186 -22.41 71.12 -21.03
N GLU A 187 -21.69 70.46 -21.96
CA GLU A 187 -22.14 70.40 -23.37
C GLU A 187 -21.62 69.20 -24.19
N LYS A 188 -22.14 69.07 -25.43
CA LYS A 188 -22.31 67.83 -26.19
C LYS A 188 -21.19 67.48 -27.18
N GLY A 189 -21.03 66.17 -27.40
CA GLY A 189 -21.33 65.61 -28.74
C GLY A 189 -20.20 64.99 -29.56
N LYS A 190 -20.26 63.66 -29.75
CA LYS A 190 -20.46 63.04 -31.08
C LYS A 190 -20.79 61.55 -30.97
N GLU A 191 -21.69 61.10 -31.82
CA GLU A 191 -22.08 59.71 -31.99
C GLU A 191 -21.04 58.95 -32.82
N ASN A 192 -20.95 57.63 -32.62
CA ASN A 192 -20.99 56.66 -33.72
C ASN A 192 -21.37 55.27 -33.18
N GLU A 193 -22.21 54.58 -33.94
CA GLU A 193 -22.75 53.25 -33.64
C GLU A 193 -21.74 52.13 -33.94
N GLY A 194 -21.89 50.95 -33.34
CA GLY A 194 -21.01 49.81 -33.63
C GLY A 194 -21.12 48.61 -32.69
N GLU A 195 -22.24 47.86 -32.81
CA GLU A 195 -22.44 46.44 -32.49
C GLU A 195 -21.90 45.79 -31.18
N ASN A 196 -22.82 45.12 -30.48
CA ASN A 196 -22.56 44.18 -29.39
C ASN A 196 -21.74 42.95 -29.87
N PRO A 197 -20.67 42.55 -29.17
CA PRO A 197 -20.28 41.15 -29.05
C PRO A 197 -21.09 40.49 -27.92
N ALA A 198 -21.75 39.37 -28.22
CA ALA A 198 -22.46 38.58 -27.22
C ALA A 198 -21.50 38.03 -26.14
N PRO A 199 -21.99 37.69 -24.92
CA PRO A 199 -21.16 37.08 -23.88
C PRO A 199 -20.51 35.80 -24.42
N GLY A 200 -19.17 35.74 -24.35
CA GLY A 200 -18.42 34.59 -24.83
C GLY A 200 -18.88 33.30 -24.16
N THR A 201 -19.08 32.24 -24.96
CA THR A 201 -19.32 30.89 -24.47
C THR A 201 -18.25 30.50 -23.45
N PRO A 202 -18.60 29.84 -22.33
CA PRO A 202 -17.61 29.34 -21.39
C PRO A 202 -16.60 28.46 -22.13
N GLN A 203 -15.32 28.81 -22.06
CA GLN A 203 -14.27 27.92 -22.55
C GLN A 203 -14.24 26.69 -21.65
N THR A 204 -14.69 25.56 -22.18
CA THR A 204 -14.45 24.25 -21.55
C THR A 204 -12.95 24.07 -21.33
N PRO A 205 -12.52 23.56 -20.17
CA PRO A 205 -11.10 23.31 -19.92
C PRO A 205 -10.56 22.33 -20.99
N PRO A 206 -9.31 22.51 -21.45
CA PRO A 206 -8.78 21.74 -22.57
C PRO A 206 -8.79 20.24 -22.28
N LYS A 207 -9.53 19.48 -23.09
CA LYS A 207 -9.62 18.01 -23.03
C LYS A 207 -8.20 17.43 -23.18
N MET A 208 -7.76 16.70 -22.15
CA MET A 208 -6.40 16.16 -22.08
C MET A 208 -6.11 15.22 -23.27
N THR A 209 -4.98 15.43 -23.96
CA THR A 209 -4.60 14.62 -25.12
C THR A 209 -3.84 13.35 -24.75
N VAL A 210 -3.82 12.37 -25.65
CA VAL A 210 -3.04 11.13 -25.49
C VAL A 210 -1.54 11.43 -25.37
N GLU A 211 -1.01 12.38 -26.15
CA GLU A 211 0.33 12.96 -25.98
C GLU A 211 0.60 13.43 -24.56
N GLN A 212 -0.27 14.29 -24.01
CA GLN A 212 -0.10 14.88 -22.68
C GLN A 212 -0.14 13.80 -21.59
N LYS A 213 -1.11 12.86 -21.66
CA LYS A 213 -1.21 11.77 -20.69
C LYS A 213 0.01 10.86 -20.76
N ALA A 214 0.47 10.50 -21.97
CA ALA A 214 1.67 9.71 -22.14
C ALA A 214 2.94 10.40 -21.58
N GLU A 215 3.08 11.72 -21.72
CA GLU A 215 4.20 12.46 -21.15
C GLU A 215 4.16 12.49 -19.61
N LEU A 216 2.98 12.72 -19.01
CA LEU A 216 2.82 12.66 -17.55
C LEU A 216 3.12 11.26 -17.00
N LEU A 217 2.69 10.19 -17.67
CA LEU A 217 2.99 8.82 -17.23
C LEU A 217 4.48 8.48 -17.37
N ASN A 218 5.16 8.97 -18.40
CA ASN A 218 6.62 8.82 -18.51
C ASN A 218 7.35 9.52 -17.35
N LYS A 219 6.94 10.75 -16.98
CA LYS A 219 7.44 11.47 -15.80
C LYS A 219 7.12 10.75 -14.49
N PHE A 220 5.93 10.16 -14.37
CA PHE A 220 5.55 9.33 -13.23
C PHE A 220 6.47 8.12 -13.10
N ILE A 221 6.74 7.39 -14.20
CA ILE A 221 7.63 6.22 -14.23
C ILE A 221 9.05 6.57 -13.79
N ASP A 222 9.58 7.73 -14.22
CA ASP A 222 10.90 8.18 -13.78
C ASP A 222 10.98 8.37 -12.26
N ASN A 223 9.89 8.88 -11.67
CA ASN A 223 9.73 9.10 -10.23
C ASN A 223 9.35 7.84 -9.43
N ILE A 224 9.19 6.65 -10.05
CA ILE A 224 9.01 5.41 -9.30
C ILE A 224 10.36 4.99 -8.69
N GLU A 225 10.38 4.86 -7.36
CA GLU A 225 11.55 4.43 -6.60
C GLU A 225 11.79 2.93 -6.70
N TYR A 226 12.52 2.52 -7.73
CA TYR A 226 13.19 1.23 -7.77
C TYR A 226 14.53 1.28 -7.02
N PRO A 227 15.01 0.16 -6.46
CA PRO A 227 16.31 0.11 -5.77
C PRO A 227 17.54 0.50 -6.61
N ASP A 228 17.47 0.35 -7.93
CA ASP A 228 18.39 0.95 -8.90
C ASP A 228 17.69 2.13 -9.59
N THR A 229 18.34 3.29 -9.63
CA THR A 229 17.81 4.49 -10.28
C THR A 229 17.55 4.27 -11.77
N ASN A 230 18.37 3.43 -12.41
CA ASN A 230 18.31 3.05 -13.81
C ASN A 230 17.70 1.64 -14.02
N ALA A 231 16.86 1.18 -13.09
CA ALA A 231 16.23 -0.14 -13.13
C ALA A 231 15.59 -0.47 -14.49
N PRO A 232 15.91 -1.63 -15.12
CA PRO A 232 15.36 -2.04 -16.42
C PRO A 232 13.83 -2.00 -16.51
N ALA A 233 13.14 -2.24 -15.38
CA ALA A 233 11.70 -2.12 -15.26
C ALA A 233 11.15 -0.76 -15.75
N LYS A 234 11.86 0.35 -15.47
CA LYS A 234 11.44 1.70 -15.94
C LYS A 234 11.38 1.77 -17.46
N THR A 235 12.39 1.24 -18.15
CA THR A 235 12.44 1.18 -19.61
C THR A 235 11.28 0.36 -20.18
N THR A 236 10.96 -0.79 -19.57
CA THR A 236 9.83 -1.63 -19.98
C THR A 236 8.47 -0.96 -19.71
N LEU A 237 8.31 -0.23 -18.61
CA LEU A 237 7.09 0.54 -18.34
C LEU A 237 6.91 1.69 -19.34
N LYS A 238 7.98 2.42 -19.70
CA LYS A 238 7.94 3.45 -20.76
C LYS A 238 7.61 2.86 -22.14
N ALA A 239 8.08 1.64 -22.43
CA ALA A 239 7.73 0.92 -23.65
C ALA A 239 6.21 0.65 -23.71
N LYS A 240 5.58 0.21 -22.61
CA LYS A 240 4.11 0.05 -22.53
C LYS A 240 3.34 1.35 -22.79
N VAL A 241 3.79 2.49 -22.25
CA VAL A 241 3.18 3.81 -22.55
C VAL A 241 3.24 4.07 -24.07
N LYS A 242 4.38 3.78 -24.70
CA LYS A 242 4.57 3.93 -26.14
C LYS A 242 3.71 2.95 -26.95
N GLU A 243 3.51 1.72 -26.49
CA GLU A 243 2.64 0.74 -27.14
C GLU A 243 1.18 1.21 -27.13
N ILE A 244 0.63 1.56 -25.96
CA ILE A 244 -0.75 2.06 -25.82
C ILE A 244 -0.96 3.33 -26.67
N LYS A 245 0.00 4.27 -26.65
CA LYS A 245 -0.07 5.50 -27.44
C LYS A 245 -0.18 5.24 -28.96
N ASN A 246 0.60 4.29 -29.47
CA ASN A 246 0.72 4.03 -30.91
C ASN A 246 -0.17 2.88 -31.40
N GLU A 247 -1.15 2.45 -30.60
CA GLU A 247 -2.04 1.34 -30.95
C GLU A 247 -2.96 1.73 -32.12
N ALA A 248 -2.65 1.23 -33.32
CA ALA A 248 -3.27 1.66 -34.57
C ALA A 248 -4.77 1.31 -34.70
N ASN A 249 -5.24 0.31 -33.95
CA ASN A 249 -6.62 -0.20 -34.01
C ASN A 249 -7.54 0.43 -32.96
N LYS A 250 -7.10 1.53 -32.30
CA LYS A 250 -7.82 2.17 -31.19
C LYS A 250 -8.10 3.63 -31.44
N THR A 251 -9.29 4.06 -31.05
CA THR A 251 -9.67 5.48 -31.01
C THR A 251 -8.86 6.23 -29.93
N GLU A 252 -8.72 7.55 -30.08
CA GLU A 252 -8.05 8.38 -29.07
C GLU A 252 -8.70 8.26 -27.68
N THR A 253 -10.03 8.14 -27.62
CA THR A 253 -10.78 7.91 -26.37
C THR A 253 -10.41 6.57 -25.72
N GLU A 254 -10.30 5.49 -26.49
CA GLU A 254 -9.84 4.19 -25.96
C GLU A 254 -8.38 4.22 -25.50
N LYS A 255 -7.49 4.86 -26.25
CA LYS A 255 -6.08 5.03 -25.84
C LYS A 255 -6.00 5.78 -24.51
N LEU A 256 -6.79 6.85 -24.34
CA LEU A 256 -6.81 7.63 -23.10
C LEU A 256 -7.32 6.80 -21.91
N MET A 257 -8.37 5.99 -22.10
CA MET A 257 -8.86 5.03 -21.08
C MET A 257 -7.80 3.96 -20.73
N ASN A 258 -7.10 3.44 -21.74
CA ASN A 258 -6.01 2.47 -21.53
C ASN A 258 -4.83 3.09 -20.77
N LEU A 259 -4.46 4.34 -21.06
CA LEU A 259 -3.43 5.07 -20.31
C LEU A 259 -3.86 5.34 -18.85
N THR A 260 -5.11 5.71 -18.59
CA THR A 260 -5.64 5.88 -17.22
C THR A 260 -5.74 4.55 -16.45
N THR A 261 -6.06 3.45 -17.14
CA THR A 261 -5.97 2.09 -16.57
C THR A 261 -4.53 1.76 -16.18
N PHE A 262 -3.58 2.04 -17.08
CA PHE A 262 -2.15 1.80 -16.83
C PHE A 262 -1.58 2.70 -15.71
N GLU A 263 -2.06 3.93 -15.55
CA GLU A 263 -1.74 4.80 -14.41
C GLU A 263 -2.17 4.16 -13.07
N THR A 264 -3.31 3.48 -13.05
CA THR A 264 -3.77 2.73 -11.87
C THR A 264 -2.84 1.55 -11.57
N GLU A 265 -2.33 0.85 -12.60
CA GLU A 265 -1.30 -0.18 -12.43
C GLU A 265 0.03 0.40 -11.91
N LEU A 266 0.48 1.55 -12.45
CA LEU A 266 1.70 2.23 -12.02
C LEU A 266 1.62 2.68 -10.55
N ASN A 267 0.46 3.16 -10.11
CA ASN A 267 0.22 3.50 -8.71
C ASN A 267 0.28 2.28 -7.78
N LYS A 268 -0.28 1.14 -8.20
CA LYS A 268 -0.16 -0.15 -7.48
C LYS A 268 1.30 -0.60 -7.38
N ILE A 269 2.04 -0.53 -8.49
CA ILE A 269 3.48 -0.83 -8.54
C ILE A 269 4.26 0.06 -7.56
N LYS A 270 4.02 1.38 -7.57
CA LYS A 270 4.65 2.33 -6.64
C LYS A 270 4.38 1.95 -5.18
N LYS A 271 3.11 1.73 -4.80
CA LYS A 271 2.71 1.32 -3.44
C LYS A 271 3.36 -0.01 -3.01
N ALA A 272 3.38 -1.01 -3.91
CA ALA A 272 4.00 -2.31 -3.65
C ALA A 272 5.52 -2.23 -3.49
N LEU A 273 6.22 -1.43 -4.30
CA LEU A 273 7.66 -1.18 -4.17
C LEU A 273 7.99 -0.53 -2.84
N THR A 274 7.32 0.57 -2.49
CA THR A 274 7.52 1.29 -1.22
C THR A 274 7.35 0.34 -0.02
N LYS A 275 6.30 -0.49 -0.03
CA LYS A 275 6.06 -1.50 1.01
C LYS A 275 7.21 -2.52 1.08
N ILE A 276 7.53 -3.19 -0.04
CA ILE A 276 8.49 -4.30 -0.03
C ILE A 276 9.92 -3.82 0.22
N ILE A 277 10.32 -2.63 -0.24
CA ILE A 277 11.61 -2.03 0.08
C ILE A 277 11.75 -1.79 1.60
N LYS A 278 10.72 -1.20 2.22
CA LYS A 278 10.66 -0.99 3.68
C LYS A 278 10.69 -2.31 4.45
N ASP A 279 9.93 -3.31 4.01
CA ASP A 279 9.90 -4.63 4.64
C ASP A 279 11.28 -5.34 4.55
N ILE A 280 11.99 -5.23 3.42
CA ILE A 280 13.37 -5.73 3.25
C ILE A 280 14.34 -5.02 4.18
N GLU A 281 14.21 -3.71 4.34
CA GLU A 281 15.05 -2.90 5.22
C GLU A 281 14.85 -3.24 6.71
N ALA A 282 13.63 -3.57 7.10
CA ALA A 282 13.29 -3.99 8.46
C ALA A 282 13.84 -5.38 8.85
N LEU A 283 14.31 -6.22 7.90
CA LEU A 283 14.81 -7.56 8.21
C LEU A 283 16.05 -7.52 9.12
N GLU A 284 15.97 -8.15 10.29
CA GLU A 284 17.00 -8.16 11.34
C GLU A 284 18.21 -9.08 11.03
N TYR A 285 18.77 -9.04 9.82
CA TYR A 285 19.97 -9.81 9.50
C TYR A 285 21.19 -9.38 10.35
N PRO A 286 22.09 -10.30 10.73
CA PRO A 286 23.36 -9.94 11.33
C PRO A 286 24.22 -9.15 10.34
N ASN A 287 25.08 -8.27 10.85
CA ASN A 287 26.00 -7.44 10.06
C ASN A 287 27.48 -7.87 10.19
N PRO A 288 27.90 -9.05 9.67
CA PRO A 288 29.30 -9.47 9.63
C PRO A 288 30.04 -8.81 8.46
N GLN A 289 31.36 -8.69 8.57
CA GLN A 289 32.18 -8.13 7.49
C GLN A 289 32.17 -9.06 6.25
N LEU A 290 31.51 -8.60 5.19
CA LEU A 290 31.48 -9.26 3.88
C LEU A 290 32.66 -8.78 3.02
N LYS A 291 33.17 -9.64 2.12
CA LYS A 291 34.16 -9.24 1.12
C LYS A 291 33.46 -8.39 0.05
N PRO A 292 33.85 -7.10 -0.15
CA PRO A 292 33.28 -6.27 -1.21
C PRO A 292 33.37 -6.95 -2.57
N ASN A 293 32.38 -6.72 -3.43
CA ASN A 293 32.29 -7.21 -4.81
C ASN A 293 32.30 -8.75 -5.00
N VAL A 294 32.36 -9.53 -3.92
CA VAL A 294 32.37 -11.01 -3.95
C VAL A 294 31.20 -11.59 -3.15
N GLU A 295 30.87 -10.99 -2.01
CA GLU A 295 29.82 -11.49 -1.11
C GLU A 295 28.67 -10.49 -1.00
N ILE A 296 27.49 -10.89 -1.49
CA ILE A 296 26.31 -10.02 -1.56
C ILE A 296 25.36 -10.32 -0.38
N HIS A 297 25.01 -9.29 0.37
CA HIS A 297 24.07 -9.36 1.49
C HIS A 297 22.65 -9.72 1.01
N ALA A 298 21.90 -10.51 1.77
CA ALA A 298 20.57 -10.99 1.42
C ALA A 298 19.60 -9.85 1.05
N LYS A 299 19.54 -8.79 1.87
CA LYS A 299 18.79 -7.55 1.56
C LYS A 299 19.08 -6.98 0.16
N ALA A 300 20.35 -6.95 -0.24
CA ALA A 300 20.75 -6.44 -1.56
C ALA A 300 20.27 -7.37 -2.69
N LYS A 301 20.27 -8.70 -2.47
CA LYS A 301 19.68 -9.67 -3.42
C LYS A 301 18.18 -9.49 -3.59
N PHE A 302 17.44 -9.30 -2.49
CA PHE A 302 16.00 -9.01 -2.56
C PHE A 302 15.73 -7.71 -3.32
N LYS A 303 16.46 -6.63 -3.01
CA LYS A 303 16.38 -5.36 -3.74
C LYS A 303 16.69 -5.51 -5.24
N ALA A 304 17.74 -6.26 -5.60
CA ALA A 304 18.10 -6.50 -7.00
C ALA A 304 16.99 -7.22 -7.80
N LYS A 305 16.21 -8.11 -7.17
CA LYS A 305 15.07 -8.78 -7.82
C LYS A 305 13.97 -7.80 -8.23
N LEU A 306 13.78 -6.69 -7.50
CA LEU A 306 12.74 -5.69 -7.80
C LEU A 306 13.01 -4.91 -9.09
N ASN A 307 14.28 -4.69 -9.46
CA ASN A 307 14.68 -3.82 -10.57
C ASN A 307 14.20 -4.26 -11.97
N ILE A 308 13.68 -5.47 -12.10
CA ILE A 308 13.16 -6.02 -13.37
C ILE A 308 11.64 -6.25 -13.35
N LEU A 309 10.96 -5.97 -12.23
CA LEU A 309 9.55 -6.31 -12.05
C LEU A 309 8.63 -5.13 -12.41
N ILE A 310 7.57 -5.45 -13.14
CA ILE A 310 6.60 -4.50 -13.72
C ILE A 310 5.15 -4.84 -13.36
N LYS A 311 4.95 -5.66 -12.32
CA LYS A 311 3.63 -6.13 -11.83
C LYS A 311 3.61 -6.15 -10.31
N GLU A 312 2.54 -5.62 -9.72
CA GLU A 312 2.29 -5.61 -8.28
C GLU A 312 2.43 -7.01 -7.66
N GLU A 313 1.75 -8.02 -8.22
CA GLU A 313 1.75 -9.38 -7.69
C GLU A 313 3.15 -9.98 -7.57
N ASP A 314 4.02 -9.72 -8.54
CA ASP A 314 5.36 -10.30 -8.57
C ASP A 314 6.30 -9.55 -7.63
N ILE A 315 6.12 -8.23 -7.49
CA ILE A 315 6.80 -7.40 -6.48
C ILE A 315 6.47 -7.90 -5.07
N LEU A 316 5.18 -8.15 -4.78
CA LEU A 316 4.73 -8.66 -3.48
C LEU A 316 5.25 -10.08 -3.16
N LYS A 317 5.57 -10.89 -4.18
CA LYS A 317 6.16 -12.23 -4.02
C LYS A 317 7.67 -12.22 -3.77
N VAL A 318 8.38 -11.10 -3.97
CA VAL A 318 9.85 -11.03 -3.80
C VAL A 318 10.28 -11.38 -2.38
N LEU A 319 9.56 -10.88 -1.38
CA LEU A 319 9.77 -11.18 0.03
C LEU A 319 8.59 -12.03 0.56
N PRO A 320 8.79 -13.33 0.84
CA PRO A 320 7.75 -14.19 1.40
C PRO A 320 7.27 -13.66 2.76
N SER A 321 5.97 -13.79 3.06
CA SER A 321 5.36 -13.26 4.28
C SER A 321 5.90 -13.87 5.57
N ASP A 322 6.36 -15.12 5.52
CA ASP A 322 7.01 -15.84 6.63
C ASP A 322 8.49 -15.47 6.83
N TRP A 323 9.11 -14.76 5.87
CA TRP A 323 10.56 -14.59 5.84
C TRP A 323 11.10 -13.73 6.99
N ALA A 324 10.35 -12.70 7.40
CA ALA A 324 10.72 -11.87 8.56
C ALA A 324 10.72 -12.67 9.87
N GLU A 325 9.76 -13.58 10.04
CA GLU A 325 9.68 -14.48 11.19
C GLU A 325 10.83 -15.50 11.18
N LYS A 326 11.14 -16.08 10.01
CA LYS A 326 12.31 -16.95 9.84
C LYS A 326 13.61 -16.26 10.24
N VAL A 327 13.80 -15.01 9.81
CA VAL A 327 15.00 -14.22 10.17
C VAL A 327 15.14 -14.09 11.69
N LYS A 328 14.04 -13.82 12.41
CA LYS A 328 14.02 -13.77 13.89
C LYS A 328 14.36 -15.12 14.52
N LYS A 329 13.80 -16.22 14.02
CA LYS A 329 14.12 -17.58 14.51
C LYS A 329 15.58 -17.97 14.27
N TYR A 330 16.18 -17.58 13.14
CA TYR A 330 17.63 -17.76 12.92
C TYR A 330 18.48 -16.94 13.90
N ASN A 331 18.09 -15.71 14.22
CA ASN A 331 18.76 -14.92 15.27
C ASN A 331 18.69 -15.61 16.63
N GLU A 332 17.54 -16.18 17.00
CA GLU A 332 17.39 -16.96 18.24
C GLU A 332 18.31 -18.19 18.26
N VAL A 333 18.39 -18.94 17.14
CA VAL A 333 19.36 -20.04 16.96
C VAL A 333 20.79 -19.54 17.21
N PHE A 334 21.17 -18.40 16.63
CA PHE A 334 22.51 -17.82 16.81
C PHE A 334 22.81 -17.35 18.22
N ILE A 335 21.79 -16.91 18.98
CA ILE A 335 21.92 -16.58 20.40
C ILE A 335 22.18 -17.87 21.19
N LYS A 336 21.35 -18.91 21.02
CA LYS A 336 21.48 -20.17 21.78
C LYS A 336 22.83 -20.87 21.53
N ILE A 337 23.28 -20.99 20.28
CA ILE A 337 24.54 -21.68 19.96
C ILE A 337 25.79 -20.82 20.21
N GLY A 338 25.64 -19.50 20.39
CA GLY A 338 26.76 -18.56 20.51
C GLY A 338 27.64 -18.75 21.75
N THR A 339 27.07 -19.32 22.82
CA THR A 339 27.82 -19.72 24.03
C THR A 339 28.55 -21.06 23.86
N PHE A 340 28.17 -21.85 22.86
CA PHE A 340 28.65 -23.22 22.69
C PHE A 340 29.72 -23.35 21.58
N ILE A 341 29.57 -22.58 20.49
CA ILE A 341 30.47 -22.54 19.33
C ILE A 341 30.71 -21.12 18.81
N LYS A 342 31.84 -20.92 18.13
CA LYS A 342 32.11 -19.67 17.40
C LYS A 342 31.17 -19.56 16.20
N THR A 343 30.34 -18.53 16.16
CA THR A 343 29.27 -18.35 15.14
C THR A 343 29.62 -17.45 13.97
N TYR A 344 30.78 -16.78 13.96
CA TYR A 344 31.12 -15.73 12.97
C TYR A 344 30.89 -16.17 11.51
N SER A 345 31.49 -17.29 11.10
CA SER A 345 31.34 -17.82 9.73
C SER A 345 29.91 -18.24 9.40
N LEU A 346 29.12 -18.69 10.39
CA LEU A 346 27.73 -19.08 10.21
C LEU A 346 26.80 -17.86 10.10
N LYS A 347 27.02 -16.81 10.90
CA LYS A 347 26.35 -15.51 10.75
C LYS A 347 26.67 -14.88 9.40
N LYS A 348 27.92 -15.01 8.93
CA LYS A 348 28.35 -14.64 7.57
C LYS A 348 27.74 -15.53 6.48
N GLY A 349 27.43 -16.79 6.82
CA GLY A 349 26.52 -17.68 6.11
C GLY A 349 25.17 -17.01 5.88
N PHE A 350 24.46 -16.76 6.99
CA PHE A 350 23.10 -16.25 7.06
C PHE A 350 22.90 -14.85 6.47
N ALA A 351 23.83 -13.92 6.69
CA ALA A 351 23.78 -12.56 6.11
C ALA A 351 23.72 -12.55 4.57
N GLN A 352 24.07 -13.67 3.91
CA GLN A 352 24.01 -13.85 2.47
C GLN A 352 22.85 -14.76 2.03
N THR A 353 22.02 -15.28 2.95
CA THR A 353 20.93 -16.22 2.65
C THR A 353 19.62 -15.49 2.37
N ASP A 354 19.11 -15.67 1.16
CA ASP A 354 17.80 -15.21 0.68
C ASP A 354 16.87 -16.39 0.36
N ASN A 355 15.65 -16.11 -0.10
CA ASN A 355 14.62 -17.11 -0.44
C ASN A 355 14.91 -17.91 -1.73
N SER A 356 16.16 -17.95 -2.19
CA SER A 356 16.57 -18.69 -3.39
C SER A 356 16.61 -20.20 -3.14
N THR A 357 16.08 -20.98 -4.08
CA THR A 357 16.07 -22.46 -4.05
C THR A 357 17.24 -23.09 -4.81
N ASP A 358 17.68 -22.47 -5.91
CA ASP A 358 18.35 -23.23 -6.98
C ASP A 358 19.88 -23.09 -6.99
N LYS A 359 20.43 -21.93 -6.56
CA LYS A 359 21.88 -21.66 -6.56
C LYS A 359 22.31 -20.79 -5.37
N GLY A 360 23.45 -21.15 -4.77
CA GLY A 360 24.16 -20.33 -3.80
C GLY A 360 23.79 -20.60 -2.33
N ARG A 361 23.69 -19.52 -1.55
CA ARG A 361 23.40 -19.53 -0.10
C ARG A 361 21.88 -19.69 0.15
N THR A 362 21.36 -20.89 -0.07
CA THR A 362 19.94 -21.21 0.16
C THR A 362 19.62 -21.39 1.65
N GLU A 363 18.33 -21.38 2.02
CA GLU A 363 17.88 -21.69 3.38
C GLU A 363 18.29 -23.11 3.80
N GLU A 364 18.11 -24.11 2.92
CA GLU A 364 18.50 -25.50 3.18
C GLU A 364 20.00 -25.62 3.51
N LEU A 365 20.86 -24.98 2.70
CA LEU A 365 22.30 -24.99 2.95
C LEU A 365 22.68 -24.27 4.26
N LEU A 366 21.93 -23.24 4.67
CA LEU A 366 22.13 -22.57 5.95
C LEU A 366 21.83 -23.50 7.13
N ILE A 367 20.68 -24.20 7.10
CA ILE A 367 20.27 -25.16 8.13
C ILE A 367 21.33 -26.26 8.28
N TYR A 368 21.75 -26.86 7.15
CA TYR A 368 22.83 -27.85 7.13
C TYR A 368 24.11 -27.34 7.80
N ASN A 369 24.59 -26.15 7.39
CA ASN A 369 25.84 -25.59 7.90
C ASN A 369 25.77 -25.31 9.42
N ILE A 370 24.64 -24.79 9.92
CA ILE A 370 24.46 -24.55 11.36
C ILE A 370 24.43 -25.87 12.12
N TYR A 371 23.59 -26.81 11.68
CA TYR A 371 23.38 -28.08 12.38
C TYR A 371 24.64 -28.94 12.43
N GLU A 372 25.29 -29.21 11.30
CA GLU A 372 26.50 -30.06 11.29
C GLU A 372 27.67 -29.42 12.04
N THR A 373 27.80 -28.09 12.00
CA THR A 373 28.83 -27.39 12.80
C THR A 373 28.56 -27.56 14.29
N LEU A 374 27.29 -27.43 14.72
CA LEU A 374 26.90 -27.65 16.11
C LEU A 374 27.14 -29.12 16.52
N ARG A 375 26.63 -30.08 15.75
CA ARG A 375 26.72 -31.53 16.00
C ARG A 375 28.17 -32.00 16.10
N ALA A 376 29.04 -31.57 15.19
CA ALA A 376 30.46 -31.93 15.22
C ALA A 376 31.20 -31.35 16.44
N ASN A 377 30.86 -30.13 16.87
CA ASN A 377 31.43 -29.54 18.08
C ASN A 377 30.90 -30.20 19.36
N TYR A 378 29.61 -30.58 19.38
CA TYR A 378 29.04 -31.38 20.45
C TYR A 378 29.77 -32.73 20.59
N GLU A 379 29.92 -33.47 19.50
CA GLU A 379 30.64 -34.75 19.45
C GLU A 379 32.08 -34.62 19.99
N LYS A 380 32.79 -33.55 19.61
CA LYS A 380 34.12 -33.23 20.13
C LYS A 380 34.11 -32.92 21.63
N LYS A 381 33.15 -32.13 22.11
CA LYS A 381 33.03 -31.75 23.52
C LYS A 381 32.68 -32.96 24.40
N ILE A 382 31.77 -33.85 23.96
CA ILE A 382 31.47 -35.12 24.67
C ILE A 382 32.73 -35.98 24.81
N LYS A 383 33.49 -36.17 23.73
CA LYS A 383 34.78 -36.90 23.78
C LYS A 383 35.77 -36.26 24.77
N ASN A 384 35.81 -34.93 24.84
CA ASN A 384 36.66 -34.20 25.77
C ASN A 384 36.25 -34.34 27.26
N LEU A 385 35.00 -34.69 27.57
CA LEU A 385 34.58 -34.97 28.95
C LEU A 385 35.23 -36.23 29.54
N LYS A 386 35.79 -37.13 28.70
CA LYS A 386 36.37 -38.41 29.15
C LYS A 386 35.39 -39.18 30.06
N LEU A 387 34.16 -39.35 29.58
CA LEU A 387 33.20 -40.30 30.14
C LEU A 387 33.63 -41.74 29.82
N GLU A 388 33.01 -42.72 30.49
CA GLU A 388 33.13 -44.12 30.10
C GLU A 388 32.73 -44.31 28.62
N MET A 389 33.39 -45.24 27.91
CA MET A 389 33.25 -45.39 26.46
C MET A 389 31.79 -45.66 26.03
N THR A 390 31.05 -46.47 26.79
CA THR A 390 29.65 -46.77 26.52
C THR A 390 28.77 -45.51 26.64
N LYS A 391 28.91 -44.76 27.74
CA LYS A 391 28.19 -43.51 28.00
C LYS A 391 28.53 -42.40 27.00
N SER A 392 29.81 -42.25 26.66
CA SER A 392 30.26 -41.31 25.62
C SER A 392 29.57 -41.60 24.27
N LYS A 393 29.48 -42.88 23.89
CA LYS A 393 28.75 -43.31 22.69
C LYS A 393 27.25 -43.05 22.79
N GLU A 394 26.61 -43.36 23.91
CA GLU A 394 25.19 -43.10 24.17
C GLU A 394 24.83 -41.62 23.93
N PHE A 395 25.65 -40.68 24.38
CA PHE A 395 25.44 -39.25 24.14
C PHE A 395 25.68 -38.83 22.68
N ILE A 396 26.62 -39.44 21.97
CA ILE A 396 26.97 -39.11 20.58
C ILE A 396 25.90 -39.61 19.61
N ASP A 397 25.45 -40.86 19.77
CA ASP A 397 24.55 -41.53 18.82
C ASP A 397 23.13 -40.91 18.81
N LYS A 398 22.78 -40.09 19.80
CA LYS A 398 21.53 -39.28 19.84
C LYS A 398 21.38 -38.31 18.65
N PHE A 399 22.49 -37.84 18.06
CA PHE A 399 22.47 -36.81 17.02
C PHE A 399 23.15 -37.28 15.74
N VAL A 400 22.34 -37.62 14.74
CA VAL A 400 22.79 -38.16 13.45
C VAL A 400 23.07 -37.07 12.41
N LYS A 401 23.94 -37.37 11.44
CA LYS A 401 24.23 -36.46 10.34
C LYS A 401 23.00 -36.25 9.44
N ILE A 402 22.76 -35.02 8.98
CA ILE A 402 21.77 -34.74 7.93
C ILE A 402 22.42 -34.59 6.55
N LYS A 403 21.64 -34.81 5.48
CA LYS A 403 22.08 -34.57 4.10
C LYS A 403 22.22 -33.06 3.86
N GLN A 404 23.17 -32.65 3.01
CA GLN A 404 23.36 -31.25 2.63
C GLN A 404 22.21 -30.68 1.79
N LYS A 405 21.51 -31.54 1.03
CA LYS A 405 20.37 -31.20 0.19
C LYS A 405 19.26 -32.23 0.31
N GLY A 406 18.03 -31.82 0.06
CA GLY A 406 16.83 -32.66 0.15
C GLY A 406 16.51 -33.13 1.57
N HIS A 407 16.94 -32.40 2.60
CA HIS A 407 16.76 -32.80 4.00
C HIS A 407 15.38 -32.42 4.57
N LYS A 408 14.62 -31.56 3.86
CA LYS A 408 13.23 -31.17 4.21
C LYS A 408 13.08 -30.69 5.66
N LYS A 409 14.01 -29.86 6.13
CA LYS A 409 13.98 -29.24 7.47
C LYS A 409 13.84 -27.74 7.32
N ASN A 410 13.28 -27.10 8.33
CA ASN A 410 13.05 -25.66 8.45
C ASN A 410 13.74 -25.11 9.71
N VAL A 411 13.63 -23.79 9.93
CA VAL A 411 14.22 -23.11 11.09
C VAL A 411 13.58 -23.56 12.42
N GLU A 412 12.30 -23.95 12.41
CA GLU A 412 11.59 -24.48 13.58
C GLU A 412 12.21 -25.80 14.05
N TRP A 413 12.45 -26.74 13.12
CA TRP A 413 13.18 -27.98 13.41
C TRP A 413 14.58 -27.68 13.94
N LEU A 414 15.29 -26.73 13.31
CA LEU A 414 16.65 -26.36 13.74
C LEU A 414 16.67 -25.81 15.16
N LEU A 415 15.71 -24.96 15.54
CA LEU A 415 15.61 -24.37 16.87
C LEU A 415 15.34 -25.43 17.96
N VAL A 416 14.45 -26.37 17.67
CA VAL A 416 14.17 -27.52 18.54
C VAL A 416 15.43 -28.38 18.70
N GLU A 417 16.09 -28.72 17.60
CA GLU A 417 17.23 -29.64 17.61
C GLU A 417 18.48 -29.01 18.28
N VAL A 418 18.72 -27.72 18.04
CA VAL A 418 19.72 -26.91 18.78
C VAL A 418 19.49 -26.99 20.29
N THR A 419 18.23 -26.84 20.72
CA THR A 419 17.88 -26.86 22.15
C THR A 419 18.14 -28.25 22.76
N LYS A 420 17.82 -29.33 22.04
CA LYS A 420 18.15 -30.70 22.47
C LYS A 420 19.66 -30.92 22.63
N VAL A 421 20.46 -30.54 21.61
CA VAL A 421 21.94 -30.72 21.65
C VAL A 421 22.56 -30.02 22.85
N LEU A 422 22.12 -28.79 23.15
CA LEU A 422 22.63 -28.01 24.28
C LEU A 422 22.19 -28.60 25.64
N ASN A 423 20.98 -29.14 25.75
CA ASN A 423 20.49 -29.78 26.97
C ASN A 423 21.16 -31.14 27.21
N GLU A 424 21.33 -31.96 26.18
CA GLU A 424 22.04 -33.24 26.28
C GLU A 424 23.52 -33.06 26.63
N PHE A 425 24.15 -31.95 26.20
CA PHE A 425 25.50 -31.64 26.65
C PHE A 425 25.56 -31.38 28.16
N LYS A 426 24.61 -30.61 28.72
CA LYS A 426 24.52 -30.39 30.17
C LYS A 426 24.28 -31.70 30.94
N ASN A 427 23.46 -32.60 30.39
CA ASN A 427 23.27 -33.93 30.96
C ASN A 427 24.57 -34.73 31.00
N ALA A 428 25.41 -34.64 29.96
CA ALA A 428 26.73 -35.28 29.93
C ALA A 428 27.72 -34.64 30.92
N GLU A 429 27.67 -33.33 31.15
CA GLU A 429 28.44 -32.64 32.20
C GLU A 429 28.01 -33.10 33.60
N ILE A 430 26.70 -33.24 33.85
CA ILE A 430 26.17 -33.78 35.12
C ILE A 430 26.61 -35.24 35.31
N GLU A 431 26.54 -36.07 34.26
CA GLU A 431 27.00 -37.47 34.32
C GLU A 431 28.50 -37.56 34.61
N LYS A 432 29.31 -36.65 34.04
CA LYS A 432 30.74 -36.58 34.33
C LYS A 432 31.02 -36.28 35.80
N ASN A 433 30.21 -35.42 36.42
CA ASN A 433 30.34 -35.06 37.83
C ASN A 433 29.86 -36.15 38.80
N LYS A 434 29.14 -37.19 38.35
CA LYS A 434 28.85 -38.38 39.17
C LYS A 434 30.00 -39.40 39.18
N MET A 435 30.94 -39.27 38.25
CA MET A 435 32.12 -40.14 38.10
C MET A 435 33.39 -39.55 38.75
N ALA A 436 33.25 -38.42 39.45
CA ALA A 436 34.32 -37.68 40.12
C ALA A 436 34.03 -37.61 41.63
#